data_AF-A0A538CRB5-F1
#
_entry.id   AF-A0A538CRB5-F1
#
_cell.length_a   1.000
_cell.length_b   1.000
_cell.length_c   1.000
_cell.angle_alpha   90.00
_cell.angle_beta   90.00
_cell.angle_gamma   90.00
#
_symmetry.space_group_name_H-M   'P 1'
#
loop_
_entity.id
_entity.type
_entity.pdbx_description
1 polymer ?
#
loop_
_entity_poly.entity_id
_entity_poly.type
_entity_poly.pdbx_seq_one_letter_code
_entity_poly.pdbx_strand_id
1 'polypeptide(L)'
;MVGPSARHTDVRAATRPARDVRRRLGVSARARPGSRARTARRAGERDDAAGDLRGRIAIARERLDAGDTFVFCHVKSADAAGHTKDPRQKRTVIETLDSAFDDLPTHAAIVCVTGDHATPAFPDVIHSGDPVPFVVAGPGVRADGVEVFGESTCAEGIFGHLRGPDMMPVLLNAADRPLFLGSRPTPFDGADGYPALLDPL
;
A
#
# COMPACT_ATOMS: atom_id res chain seq x y z
N MET A 1 -0.92 26.60 -24.08
CA MET A 1 -0.17 25.39 -24.47
C MET A 1 0.67 24.95 -23.29
N VAL A 2 0.17 24.01 -22.49
CA VAL A 2 0.95 23.35 -21.43
C VAL A 2 1.42 22.03 -22.04
N GLY A 3 2.73 21.84 -22.15
CA GLY A 3 3.32 20.63 -22.74
C GLY A 3 3.00 19.37 -21.94
N PRO A 4 3.15 18.18 -22.54
CA PRO A 4 2.87 16.93 -21.86
C PRO A 4 3.88 16.72 -20.74
N SER A 5 3.44 16.89 -19.49
CA SER A 5 4.16 16.36 -18.34
C SER A 5 4.23 14.84 -18.50
N ALA A 6 5.45 14.29 -18.54
CA ALA A 6 5.66 12.85 -18.59
C ALA A 6 5.05 12.22 -17.33
N ARG A 7 3.88 11.59 -17.50
CA ARG A 7 3.13 10.98 -16.40
C ARG A 7 3.78 9.64 -16.07
N HIS A 8 4.30 9.52 -14.86
CA HIS A 8 4.92 8.31 -14.35
C HIS A 8 4.22 7.92 -13.06
N THR A 9 3.80 6.66 -12.97
CA THR A 9 3.25 6.05 -11.76
C THR A 9 4.03 4.78 -11.45
N ASP A 10 4.38 4.57 -10.18
CA ASP A 10 5.34 3.54 -9.79
C ASP A 10 4.65 2.28 -9.24
N VAL A 11 5.15 1.10 -9.62
CA VAL A 11 4.98 -0.11 -8.81
C VAL A 11 6.30 -0.36 -8.07
N ARG A 12 6.25 -0.36 -6.73
CA ARG A 12 7.46 -0.54 -5.90
C ARG A 12 7.33 -1.81 -5.10
N ALA A 13 8.34 -2.66 -5.16
CA ALA A 13 8.37 -3.88 -4.36
C ALA A 13 9.62 -3.94 -3.49
N ALA A 14 9.50 -4.58 -2.32
CA ALA A 14 10.60 -4.74 -1.38
C ALA A 14 10.60 -6.14 -0.76
N THR A 15 11.75 -6.80 -0.80
CA THR A 15 12.03 -8.09 -0.16
C THR A 15 12.78 -7.89 1.16
N ARG A 16 12.34 -8.54 2.23
CA ARG A 16 13.21 -8.91 3.36
C ARG A 16 13.21 -10.43 3.51
N PRO A 17 14.36 -11.08 3.72
CA PRO A 17 14.36 -12.52 3.99
C PRO A 17 13.56 -12.77 5.26
N ALA A 18 12.60 -13.69 5.19
CA ALA A 18 12.01 -14.27 6.39
C ALA A 18 13.15 -14.90 7.19
N ARG A 19 13.31 -14.50 8.47
CA ARG A 19 14.22 -15.23 9.35
C ARG A 19 13.65 -16.64 9.50
N ASP A 20 14.38 -17.61 8.99
CA ASP A 20 14.08 -19.03 9.11
C ASP A 20 13.90 -19.39 10.59
N VAL A 21 12.66 -19.68 11.03
CA VAL A 21 12.33 -20.08 12.41
C VAL A 21 12.70 -21.57 12.63
N ARG A 22 13.88 -21.96 12.17
CA ARG A 22 14.48 -23.27 12.45
C ARG A 22 16.00 -23.14 12.53
N ARG A 23 16.52 -22.94 13.74
CA ARG A 23 17.76 -23.61 14.19
C ARG A 23 17.92 -23.54 15.71
N ARG A 24 17.86 -24.73 16.31
CA ARG A 24 18.39 -25.05 17.63
C ARG A 24 19.90 -24.79 17.66
N LEU A 25 20.39 -24.30 18.80
CA LEU A 25 21.74 -24.42 19.37
C LEU A 25 22.94 -24.14 18.45
N GLY A 26 23.70 -23.09 18.75
CA GLY A 26 25.10 -22.93 18.31
C GLY A 26 25.46 -21.50 17.90
N VAL A 27 26.32 -20.87 18.69
CA VAL A 27 26.92 -19.55 18.45
C VAL A 27 27.66 -19.50 17.11
N SER A 28 27.39 -18.47 16.30
CA SER A 28 28.34 -17.93 15.32
C SER A 28 28.00 -16.47 15.00
N ALA A 29 28.90 -15.56 15.35
CA ALA A 29 28.90 -14.17 14.92
C ALA A 29 29.56 -14.02 13.53
N ARG A 30 29.10 -13.01 12.78
CA ARG A 30 29.46 -12.56 11.40
C ARG A 30 28.89 -13.44 10.26
N ALA A 31 28.38 -12.87 9.15
CA ALA A 31 28.78 -11.64 8.47
C ALA A 31 27.62 -10.84 7.80
N ARG A 32 27.96 -9.60 7.39
CA ARG A 32 27.40 -8.73 6.30
C ARG A 32 27.06 -9.56 5.03
N PRO A 33 26.37 -9.12 3.94
CA PRO A 33 25.82 -7.82 3.49
C PRO A 33 24.34 -7.93 2.99
N GLY A 34 23.73 -6.85 2.48
CA GLY A 34 22.56 -7.00 1.57
C GLY A 34 21.22 -6.42 2.03
N SER A 35 21.14 -5.10 2.24
CA SER A 35 19.86 -4.42 1.97
C SER A 35 19.53 -4.64 0.50
N ARG A 36 18.63 -5.60 0.17
CA ARG A 36 18.14 -5.71 -1.20
C ARG A 36 17.55 -4.35 -1.59
N ALA A 37 18.04 -3.82 -2.70
CA ALA A 37 17.58 -2.56 -3.25
C ALA A 37 16.06 -2.59 -3.39
N ARG A 38 15.39 -1.49 -3.02
CA ARG A 38 13.98 -1.28 -3.39
C ARG A 38 13.94 -1.28 -4.92
N THR A 39 13.55 -2.39 -5.52
CA THR A 39 13.41 -2.47 -6.97
C THR A 39 12.07 -1.87 -7.35
N ALA A 40 12.08 -0.61 -7.78
CA ALA A 40 10.94 0.01 -8.44
C ALA A 40 10.89 -0.51 -9.88
N ARG A 41 9.80 -1.17 -10.26
CA ARG A 41 9.49 -1.44 -11.68
C ARG A 41 8.52 -0.37 -12.15
N ARG A 42 8.91 0.36 -13.18
CA ARG A 42 8.00 1.31 -13.83
C ARG A 42 7.06 0.52 -14.73
N ALA A 43 5.77 0.53 -14.40
CA ALA A 43 4.73 0.17 -15.35
C ALA A 43 4.33 1.45 -16.09
N GLY A 44 4.31 1.42 -17.43
CA GLY A 44 3.78 2.54 -18.21
C GLY A 44 2.30 2.73 -17.91
N GLU A 45 1.89 3.98 -17.68
CA GLU A 45 0.48 4.33 -17.51
C GLU A 45 -0.27 4.05 -18.82
N ARG A 46 -1.45 3.44 -18.71
CA ARG A 46 -2.31 3.13 -19.85
C ARG A 46 -3.53 4.04 -19.84
N ASP A 47 -4.01 4.41 -21.02
CA ASP A 47 -5.23 5.24 -21.15
C ASP A 47 -6.50 4.49 -20.72
N ASP A 48 -6.46 3.15 -20.73
CA ASP A 48 -7.50 2.29 -20.16
C ASP A 48 -7.27 2.09 -18.65
N ALA A 49 -8.13 2.71 -17.83
CA ALA A 49 -8.05 2.64 -16.37
C ALA A 49 -8.17 1.20 -15.82
N ALA A 50 -9.05 0.38 -16.41
CA ALA A 50 -9.23 -1.01 -15.96
C ALA A 50 -8.00 -1.86 -16.34
N GLY A 51 -7.53 -1.73 -17.58
CA GLY A 51 -6.32 -2.40 -18.05
C GLY A 51 -5.05 -1.98 -17.30
N ASP A 52 -4.93 -0.71 -16.89
CA ASP A 52 -3.85 -0.24 -16.04
C ASP A 52 -3.88 -0.92 -14.66
N LEU A 53 -5.03 -0.94 -13.99
CA LEU A 53 -5.18 -1.59 -12.68
C LEU A 53 -4.94 -3.12 -12.78
N ARG A 54 -5.52 -3.81 -13.76
CA ARG A 54 -5.28 -5.26 -13.98
C ARG A 54 -3.80 -5.55 -14.20
N GLY A 55 -3.11 -4.72 -15.00
CA GLY A 55 -1.68 -4.84 -15.23
C GLY A 55 -0.85 -4.69 -13.94
N ARG A 56 -1.23 -3.74 -13.08
CA ARG A 56 -0.57 -3.54 -11.77
C ARG A 56 -0.83 -4.69 -10.81
N ILE A 57 -2.06 -5.23 -10.77
CA ILE A 57 -2.39 -6.41 -9.97
C ILE A 57 -1.57 -7.61 -10.44
N ALA A 58 -1.48 -7.85 -11.75
CA ALA A 58 -0.66 -8.93 -12.30
C ALA A 58 0.83 -8.81 -11.92
N ILE A 59 1.40 -7.60 -12.01
CA ILE A 59 2.77 -7.34 -11.54
C ILE A 59 2.87 -7.58 -10.04
N ALA A 60 1.90 -7.13 -9.23
CA ALA A 60 1.93 -7.34 -7.79
C ALA A 60 1.97 -8.83 -7.43
N ARG A 61 1.18 -9.66 -8.11
CA ARG A 61 1.22 -11.12 -7.95
C ARG A 61 2.58 -11.70 -8.33
N GLU A 62 3.13 -11.36 -9.50
CA GLU A 62 4.47 -11.80 -9.93
C GLU A 62 5.53 -11.46 -8.87
N ARG A 63 5.46 -10.27 -8.27
CA ARG A 63 6.42 -9.83 -7.25
C ARG A 63 6.26 -10.58 -5.94
N LEU A 64 5.02 -10.81 -5.49
CA LEU A 64 4.75 -11.60 -4.29
C LEU A 64 5.22 -13.05 -4.49
N ASP A 65 4.95 -13.66 -5.65
CA ASP A 65 5.41 -15.01 -5.99
C ASP A 65 6.95 -15.10 -6.09
N ALA A 66 7.61 -14.02 -6.52
CA ALA A 66 9.07 -13.90 -6.51
C ALA A 66 9.66 -13.66 -5.11
N GLY A 67 8.82 -13.59 -4.08
CA GLY A 67 9.20 -13.48 -2.68
C GLY A 67 9.25 -12.06 -2.10
N ASP A 68 8.83 -11.04 -2.85
CA ASP A 68 8.71 -9.69 -2.28
C ASP A 68 7.67 -9.65 -1.16
N THR A 69 8.01 -8.92 -0.11
CA THR A 69 7.24 -8.87 1.13
C THR A 69 6.32 -7.66 1.23
N PHE A 70 6.42 -6.76 0.26
CA PHE A 70 5.63 -5.55 0.15
C PHE A 70 5.61 -5.13 -1.31
N VAL A 71 4.42 -4.82 -1.83
CA VAL A 71 4.23 -4.23 -3.16
C VAL A 71 3.29 -3.04 -3.02
N PHE A 72 3.67 -1.92 -3.60
CA PHE A 72 2.86 -0.71 -3.71
C PHE A 72 2.48 -0.49 -5.16
N CYS A 73 1.19 -0.31 -5.43
CA CYS A 73 0.64 0.01 -6.74
C CYS A 73 -0.11 1.34 -6.66
N HIS A 74 0.19 2.26 -7.58
CA HIS A 74 -0.48 3.56 -7.67
C HIS A 74 -1.23 3.69 -8.99
N VAL A 75 -2.47 4.19 -8.96
CA VAL A 75 -3.31 4.48 -10.14
C VAL A 75 -3.74 5.94 -10.11
N LYS A 76 -3.55 6.67 -11.23
CA LYS A 76 -3.77 8.13 -11.30
C LYS A 76 -5.14 8.54 -11.86
N SER A 77 -5.84 7.61 -12.52
CA SER A 77 -7.05 7.91 -13.32
C SER A 77 -8.17 8.57 -12.52
N ALA A 78 -8.43 8.13 -11.29
CA ALA A 78 -9.48 8.69 -10.43
C ALA A 78 -9.20 10.16 -10.05
N ASP A 79 -7.93 10.51 -9.79
CA ASP A 79 -7.53 11.89 -9.52
C ASP A 79 -7.62 12.76 -10.78
N ALA A 80 -7.16 12.26 -11.92
CA ALA A 80 -7.29 12.95 -13.21
C ALA A 80 -8.76 13.26 -13.53
N ALA A 81 -9.68 12.34 -13.23
CA ALA A 81 -11.11 12.55 -13.37
C ALA A 81 -11.64 13.60 -12.38
N GLY A 82 -11.15 13.63 -11.15
CA GLY A 82 -11.52 14.67 -10.17
C GLY A 82 -11.16 16.10 -10.62
N HIS A 83 -10.04 16.29 -11.31
CA HIS A 83 -9.64 17.60 -11.84
C HIS A 83 -10.53 18.13 -12.97
N THR A 84 -11.37 17.30 -13.58
CA THR A 84 -12.31 17.73 -14.63
C THR A 84 -13.53 18.47 -14.07
N LYS A 85 -13.76 18.38 -12.76
CA LYS A 85 -14.94 18.93 -12.07
C LYS A 85 -16.27 18.35 -12.53
N ASP A 86 -16.26 17.25 -13.28
CA ASP A 86 -17.45 16.47 -13.60
C ASP A 86 -17.59 15.27 -12.64
N PRO A 87 -18.55 15.28 -11.69
CA PRO A 87 -18.78 14.15 -10.80
C PRO A 87 -19.21 12.88 -11.54
N ARG A 88 -19.88 12.99 -12.70
CA ARG A 88 -20.27 11.82 -13.50
C ARG A 88 -19.05 11.15 -14.11
N GLN A 89 -18.11 11.94 -14.61
CA GLN A 89 -16.85 11.41 -15.14
C GLN A 89 -16.04 10.72 -14.04
N LYS A 90 -15.92 11.34 -12.86
CA LYS A 90 -15.24 10.71 -11.71
C LYS A 90 -15.90 9.39 -11.30
N ARG A 91 -17.24 9.34 -11.25
CA ARG A 91 -18.00 8.11 -10.98
C ARG A 91 -17.68 7.02 -12.02
N THR A 92 -17.77 7.33 -13.31
CA THR A 92 -17.50 6.35 -14.38
C THR A 92 -16.09 5.79 -14.31
N VAL A 93 -15.09 6.61 -13.96
CA VAL A 93 -13.71 6.13 -13.78
C VAL A 93 -13.60 5.20 -12.57
N ILE A 94 -14.27 5.52 -11.45
CA ILE A 94 -14.30 4.64 -10.26
C ILE A 94 -14.99 3.31 -10.59
N GLU A 95 -16.14 3.32 -11.28
CA GLU A 95 -16.84 2.11 -11.73
C GLU A 95 -15.96 1.27 -12.68
N THR A 96 -15.19 1.93 -13.55
CA THR A 96 -14.24 1.25 -14.45
C THR A 96 -13.12 0.57 -13.66
N LEU A 97 -12.58 1.25 -12.64
CA LEU A 97 -11.58 0.67 -11.75
C LEU A 97 -12.15 -0.49 -10.93
N ASP A 98 -13.38 -0.36 -10.43
CA ASP A 98 -14.10 -1.40 -9.68
C ASP A 98 -14.13 -2.73 -10.45
N SER A 99 -14.41 -2.68 -11.76
CA SER A 99 -14.39 -3.84 -12.68
C SER A 99 -13.04 -4.54 -12.86
N ALA A 100 -11.96 -4.00 -12.27
CA ALA A 100 -10.62 -4.56 -12.35
C ALA A 100 -10.11 -5.14 -11.02
N PHE A 101 -10.93 -5.16 -9.96
CA PHE A 101 -10.53 -5.68 -8.64
C PHE A 101 -10.68 -7.21 -8.46
N ASP A 102 -11.18 -7.93 -9.46
CA ASP A 102 -11.55 -9.36 -9.35
C ASP A 102 -10.42 -10.32 -8.92
N ASP A 103 -9.15 -9.93 -9.11
CA ASP A 103 -7.99 -10.82 -8.94
C ASP A 103 -6.99 -10.31 -7.88
N LEU A 104 -7.47 -9.58 -6.88
CA LEU A 104 -6.64 -9.20 -5.73
C LEU A 104 -6.15 -10.46 -4.97
N PRO A 105 -4.86 -10.53 -4.56
CA PRO A 105 -4.30 -11.71 -3.89
C PRO A 105 -4.66 -11.79 -2.39
N THR A 106 -5.91 -11.50 -2.02
CA THR A 106 -6.40 -11.48 -0.62
C THR A 106 -6.35 -12.84 0.08
N HIS A 107 -6.19 -13.94 -0.66
CA HIS A 107 -6.00 -15.27 -0.10
C HIS A 107 -4.55 -15.53 0.37
N ALA A 108 -3.58 -14.75 -0.10
CA ALA A 108 -2.15 -14.97 0.14
C ALA A 108 -1.43 -13.74 0.72
N ALA A 109 -2.06 -12.56 0.70
CA ALA A 109 -1.48 -11.31 1.17
C ALA A 109 -2.51 -10.41 1.85
N ILE A 110 -2.01 -9.52 2.70
CA ILE A 110 -2.77 -8.36 3.18
C ILE A 110 -2.82 -7.34 2.04
N VAL A 111 -4.02 -7.05 1.56
CA VAL A 111 -4.30 -6.07 0.54
C VAL A 111 -4.94 -4.85 1.19
N CYS A 112 -4.46 -3.67 0.81
CA CYS A 112 -4.97 -2.39 1.25
C CYS A 112 -5.38 -1.57 0.03
N VAL A 113 -6.56 -0.96 0.08
CA VAL A 113 -7.04 -0.02 -0.94
C VAL A 113 -7.44 1.29 -0.26
N THR A 114 -6.90 2.39 -0.76
CA THR A 114 -7.17 3.74 -0.25
C THR A 114 -6.74 4.79 -1.29
N GLY A 115 -7.14 6.04 -1.08
CA GLY A 115 -6.57 7.20 -1.77
C GLY A 115 -5.37 7.75 -1.01
N ASP A 116 -4.50 8.50 -1.67
CA ASP A 116 -3.46 9.29 -1.00
C ASP A 116 -3.98 10.68 -0.57
N HIS A 117 -4.96 11.22 -1.30
CA HIS A 117 -5.69 12.43 -0.94
C HIS A 117 -7.08 12.51 -1.61
N ALA A 118 -7.91 13.43 -1.15
CA ALA A 118 -9.18 13.75 -1.76
C ALA A 118 -9.02 14.80 -2.88
N THR A 119 -9.64 14.52 -4.03
CA THR A 119 -9.71 15.42 -5.20
C THR A 119 -11.19 15.62 -5.55
N PRO A 120 -11.88 16.54 -4.86
CA PRO A 120 -13.32 16.66 -5.00
C PRO A 120 -13.71 17.27 -6.35
N ALA A 121 -14.85 16.81 -6.91
CA ALA A 121 -15.45 17.42 -8.09
C ALA A 121 -16.09 18.79 -7.77
N PHE A 122 -16.43 19.03 -6.50
CA PHE A 122 -16.95 20.29 -5.97
C PHE A 122 -16.56 20.45 -4.49
N PRO A 123 -16.26 21.66 -3.98
CA PRO A 123 -16.15 22.94 -4.70
C PRO A 123 -14.93 22.99 -5.64
N ASP A 124 -14.71 24.12 -6.32
CA ASP A 124 -13.60 24.29 -7.26
C ASP A 124 -12.24 24.43 -6.52
N VAL A 125 -11.74 23.32 -6.00
CA VAL A 125 -10.45 23.19 -5.32
C VAL A 125 -9.64 22.06 -5.92
N ILE A 126 -8.31 22.16 -5.95
CA ILE A 126 -7.47 21.11 -6.56
C ILE A 126 -7.54 19.83 -5.73
N HIS A 127 -7.10 19.89 -4.47
CA HIS A 127 -7.22 18.82 -3.47
C HIS A 127 -7.88 19.39 -2.22
N SER A 128 -8.49 18.53 -1.40
CA SER A 128 -9.02 18.89 -0.09
C SER A 128 -8.39 18.07 1.03
N GLY A 129 -8.58 18.53 2.27
CA GLY A 129 -8.19 17.82 3.48
C GLY A 129 -9.23 16.81 3.97
N ASP A 130 -10.22 16.47 3.13
CA ASP A 130 -11.23 15.48 3.46
C ASP A 130 -10.58 14.09 3.61
N PRO A 131 -11.03 13.27 4.57
CA PRO A 131 -10.51 11.91 4.72
C PRO A 131 -10.83 11.06 3.49
N VAL A 132 -9.97 10.08 3.25
CA VAL A 132 -10.11 9.09 2.18
C VAL A 132 -10.55 7.73 2.73
N PRO A 133 -11.40 6.98 2.03
CA PRO A 133 -11.77 5.62 2.41
C PRO A 133 -10.55 4.71 2.55
N PHE A 134 -10.57 3.78 3.51
CA PHE A 134 -9.49 2.86 3.80
C PHE A 134 -10.05 1.46 4.08
N VAL A 135 -9.64 0.47 3.28
CA VAL A 135 -10.03 -0.94 3.48
C VAL A 135 -8.80 -1.83 3.50
N VAL A 136 -8.83 -2.82 4.40
CA VAL A 136 -7.81 -3.87 4.51
C VAL A 136 -8.51 -5.22 4.43
N ALA A 137 -8.01 -6.09 3.57
CA ALA A 137 -8.51 -7.45 3.40
C ALA A 137 -7.35 -8.43 3.30
N GLY A 138 -7.49 -9.63 3.84
CA GLY A 138 -6.44 -10.64 3.78
C GLY A 138 -6.59 -11.72 4.85
N PRO A 139 -5.67 -12.71 4.89
CA PRO A 139 -5.71 -13.77 5.89
C PRO A 139 -5.59 -13.18 7.30
N GLY A 140 -6.48 -13.58 8.21
CA GLY A 140 -6.45 -13.16 9.62
C GLY A 140 -6.92 -11.72 9.91
N VAL A 141 -7.28 -10.93 8.88
CA VAL A 141 -7.87 -9.60 9.09
C VAL A 141 -9.26 -9.74 9.70
N ARG A 142 -9.51 -9.04 10.82
CA ARG A 142 -10.83 -9.01 11.44
C ARG A 142 -11.76 -8.11 10.63
N ALA A 143 -12.78 -8.71 10.01
CA ALA A 143 -13.84 -7.98 9.34
C ALA A 143 -14.72 -7.23 10.35
N ASP A 144 -15.22 -6.07 9.93
CA ASP A 144 -16.26 -5.32 10.62
C ASP A 144 -17.61 -5.45 9.91
N GLY A 145 -18.59 -4.61 10.28
CA GLY A 145 -19.93 -4.64 9.69
C GLY A 145 -20.07 -3.83 8.39
N VAL A 146 -19.00 -3.24 7.86
CA VAL A 146 -19.08 -2.39 6.66
C VAL A 146 -19.06 -3.26 5.41
N GLU A 147 -20.14 -3.21 4.63
CA GLU A 147 -20.30 -4.02 3.41
C GLU A 147 -20.06 -3.23 2.11
N VAL A 148 -19.98 -1.90 2.18
CA VAL A 148 -19.86 -1.01 1.02
C VAL A 148 -18.66 -0.08 1.19
N PHE A 149 -17.82 0.02 0.15
CA PHE A 149 -16.67 0.92 0.14
C PHE A 149 -17.06 2.32 -0.35
N GLY A 150 -16.92 3.32 0.52
CA GLY A 150 -17.28 4.71 0.23
C GLY A 150 -17.01 5.62 1.44
N GLU A 151 -17.03 6.93 1.24
CA GLU A 151 -16.66 7.90 2.28
C GLU A 151 -17.52 7.80 3.54
N SER A 152 -18.85 7.73 3.38
CA SER A 152 -19.79 7.68 4.50
C SER A 152 -19.79 6.33 5.22
N THR A 153 -19.64 5.23 4.47
CA THR A 153 -19.69 3.86 5.02
C THR A 153 -18.38 3.49 5.71
N CYS A 154 -17.23 3.87 5.14
CA CYS A 154 -15.93 3.66 5.79
C CYS A 154 -15.75 4.45 7.08
N ALA A 155 -16.54 5.50 7.32
CA ALA A 155 -16.55 6.23 8.58
C ALA A 155 -17.06 5.37 9.76
N GLU A 156 -17.80 4.29 9.49
CA GLU A 156 -18.33 3.35 10.49
C GLU A 156 -17.37 2.18 10.76
N GLY A 157 -16.25 2.09 10.03
CA GLY A 157 -15.31 0.97 10.10
C GLY A 157 -14.47 0.93 11.38
N ILE A 158 -13.99 -0.26 11.74
CA ILE A 158 -13.26 -0.51 13.01
C ILE A 158 -11.94 0.26 13.16
N PHE A 159 -11.37 0.72 12.05
CA PHE A 159 -10.14 1.52 12.07
C PHE A 159 -10.36 2.96 12.51
N GLY A 160 -11.61 3.45 12.50
CA GLY A 160 -11.93 4.84 12.81
C GLY A 160 -11.16 5.80 11.89
N HIS A 161 -10.61 6.87 12.47
CA HIS A 161 -9.89 7.90 11.72
C HIS A 161 -8.37 7.74 11.84
N LEU A 162 -7.77 7.03 10.88
CA LEU A 162 -6.32 6.85 10.79
C LEU A 162 -5.64 8.06 10.15
N ARG A 163 -4.42 8.38 10.59
CA ARG A 163 -3.52 9.30 9.87
C ARG A 163 -2.63 8.49 8.92
N GLY A 164 -2.12 9.14 7.87
CA GLY A 164 -1.19 8.51 6.92
C GLY A 164 -0.03 7.73 7.59
N PRO A 165 0.64 8.26 8.64
CA PRO A 165 1.69 7.52 9.35
C PRO A 165 1.23 6.24 10.08
N ASP A 166 -0.06 6.10 10.38
CA ASP A 166 -0.62 4.94 11.09
C ASP A 166 -0.88 3.76 10.16
N MET A 167 -0.94 4.01 8.84
CA MET A 167 -1.24 2.98 7.84
C MET A 167 -0.24 1.82 7.87
N MET A 168 1.06 2.09 7.78
CA MET A 168 2.07 1.02 7.75
C MET A 168 2.09 0.17 9.05
N PRO A 169 2.00 0.75 10.25
CA PRO A 169 1.79 -0.02 11.48
C PRO A 169 0.57 -0.95 11.44
N VAL A 170 -0.57 -0.48 10.95
CA VAL A 170 -1.80 -1.30 10.83
C VAL A 170 -1.59 -2.46 9.85
N LEU A 171 -1.02 -2.19 8.67
CA LEU A 171 -0.78 -3.22 7.65
C LEU A 171 0.27 -4.25 8.08
N LEU A 172 1.33 -3.82 8.78
CA LEU A 172 2.34 -4.72 9.33
C LEU A 172 1.77 -5.58 10.46
N ASN A 173 0.89 -5.02 11.30
CA ASN A 173 0.18 -5.81 12.30
C ASN A 173 -0.72 -6.86 11.64
N ALA A 174 -1.50 -6.49 10.63
CA ALA A 174 -2.35 -7.42 9.88
C ALA A 174 -1.53 -8.54 9.18
N ALA A 175 -0.28 -8.26 8.81
CA ALA A 175 0.61 -9.22 8.16
C ALA A 175 1.47 -10.06 9.13
N ASP A 176 1.10 -10.12 10.42
CA ASP A 176 1.84 -10.78 11.51
C ASP A 176 3.31 -10.33 11.61
N ARG A 177 3.55 -9.05 11.31
CA ARG A 177 4.86 -8.40 11.39
C ARG A 177 4.85 -7.15 12.29
N PRO A 178 4.15 -7.16 13.45
CA PRO A 178 4.21 -6.02 14.35
C PRO A 178 5.64 -5.82 14.85
N LEU A 179 6.05 -4.57 14.95
CA LEU A 179 7.31 -4.17 15.57
C LEU A 179 7.01 -3.14 16.64
N PHE A 180 7.66 -3.28 17.81
CA PHE A 180 7.70 -2.23 18.81
C PHE A 180 8.12 -0.92 18.16
N LEU A 181 7.58 0.20 18.63
CA LEU A 181 7.82 1.51 18.01
C LEU A 181 9.32 1.79 17.81
N GLY A 182 10.15 1.44 18.80
CA GLY A 182 11.60 1.48 18.70
C GLY A 182 12.10 0.62 17.54
N SER A 183 11.77 -0.66 17.49
CA SER A 183 12.29 -1.61 16.49
C SER A 183 11.78 -1.45 15.05
N ARG A 184 11.01 -0.39 14.74
CA ARG A 184 10.47 -0.18 13.39
C ARG A 184 11.60 0.24 12.43
N PRO A 185 11.59 -0.25 11.17
CA PRO A 185 12.58 0.15 10.19
C PRO A 185 12.39 1.63 9.87
N THR A 186 13.45 2.41 10.02
CA THR A 186 13.46 3.82 9.62
C THR A 186 14.47 4.02 8.49
N PRO A 187 14.34 5.10 7.68
CA PRO A 187 15.36 5.46 6.71
C PRO A 187 16.64 6.03 7.36
N PHE A 188 16.63 6.25 8.68
CA PHE A 188 17.73 6.75 9.48
C PHE A 188 18.44 5.60 10.18
N ASP A 189 19.77 5.56 10.06
CA ASP A 189 20.61 4.57 10.75
C ASP A 189 20.53 4.78 12.27
N GLY A 190 20.40 3.68 13.04
CA GLY A 190 20.41 3.69 14.51
C GLY A 190 19.11 4.16 15.19
N ALA A 191 18.04 4.37 14.42
CA ALA A 191 16.75 4.82 14.96
C ALA A 191 15.88 3.70 15.53
N ASP A 192 16.35 2.44 15.53
CA ASP A 192 15.58 1.28 16.00
C ASP A 192 15.48 1.19 17.55
N GLY A 193 15.96 2.23 18.26
CA GLY A 193 15.76 2.45 19.69
C GLY A 193 16.41 1.41 20.61
N TYR A 194 17.07 0.41 20.04
CA TYR A 194 17.85 -0.59 20.77
C TYR A 194 19.32 -0.20 20.70
N PRO A 195 20.05 -0.12 21.84
CA PRO A 195 21.50 -0.10 21.77
C PRO A 195 21.96 -1.37 21.02
N ALA A 196 22.92 -1.21 20.11
CA ALA A 196 23.41 -2.29 19.25
C ALA A 196 23.97 -3.51 20.01
N LEU A 197 24.12 -3.39 21.33
CA LEU A 197 24.57 -4.39 22.27
C LEU A 197 23.68 -4.30 23.52
N LEU A 198 22.79 -5.28 23.70
CA LEU A 198 22.38 -5.70 25.03
C LEU A 198 23.22 -6.92 25.33
N ASP A 199 24.17 -6.80 26.26
CA ASP A 199 24.77 -7.99 26.85
C ASP A 199 23.65 -8.79 27.53
N PRO A 200 23.50 -10.09 27.22
CA PRO A 200 22.50 -10.91 27.88
C PRO A 200 22.83 -11.03 29.37
N LEU A 201 21.80 -10.98 30.23
CA LEU A 201 21.89 -11.45 31.62
C LEU A 201 22.21 -12.95 31.68
#